data_AF-A0A948MLG5-F1
#
_entry.id   AF-A0A948MLG5-F1
#
_cell.length_a   1.000
_cell.length_b   1.000
_cell.length_c   1.000
_cell.angle_alpha   90.00
_cell.angle_beta   90.00
_cell.angle_gamma   90.00
#
_symmetry.space_group_name_H-M   'P 1'
#
loop_
_entity.id
_entity.type
_entity.pdbx_description
1 polymer ?
#
loop_
_entity_poly.entity_id
_entity_poly.type
_entity_poly.pdbx_seq_one_letter_code
_entity_poly.pdbx_strand_id
1 'polypeptide(L)' 'MPDFSLSLLARRLFFAIAAFVVIGIGLHERQAEAHHGWSSYESEARTLVGPIKAARYTNPHGSIEMRS' A
#
# COMPACT_ATOMS: atom_id res chain seq x y z
N MET A 1 -43.97 32.87 17.67
CA MET A 1 -42.69 32.41 18.24
C MET A 1 -41.89 31.81 17.11
N PRO A 2 -40.61 32.16 16.88
CA PRO A 2 -39.86 31.53 15.81
C PRO A 2 -39.55 30.07 16.16
N ASP A 3 -39.74 29.16 15.21
CA ASP A 3 -39.55 27.72 15.40
C ASP A 3 -38.07 27.36 15.52
N PHE A 4 -37.54 27.40 16.75
CA PHE A 4 -36.16 27.04 17.06
C PHE A 4 -35.83 25.54 16.81
N SER A 5 -36.84 24.68 16.68
CA SER A 5 -36.70 23.22 16.49
C SER A 5 -36.04 22.85 15.16
N LEU A 6 -36.42 23.52 14.06
CA LEU A 6 -35.85 23.32 12.73
C LEU A 6 -34.35 23.67 12.70
N SER A 7 -33.94 24.69 13.45
CA SER A 7 -32.54 25.10 13.54
C SER A 7 -31.65 24.08 14.27
N LEU A 8 -32.20 23.37 15.27
CA LEU A 8 -31.43 22.39 16.04
C LEU A 8 -31.23 21.09 15.25
N LEU A 9 -32.26 20.64 14.54
CA LEU A 9 -32.17 19.47 13.66
C LEU A 9 -31.20 19.73 12.49
N ALA A 10 -31.28 20.90 11.86
CA ALA A 10 -30.37 21.30 10.78
C ALA A 10 -28.91 21.36 11.24
N ARG A 11 -28.65 21.88 12.44
CA ARG A 11 -27.30 21.93 13.04
C ARG A 11 -26.77 20.52 13.32
N ARG A 12 -27.59 19.64 13.89
CA ARG A 12 -27.22 18.24 14.15
C ARG A 12 -26.90 17.48 12.87
N LEU A 13 -27.72 17.67 11.83
CA LEU A 13 -27.50 17.06 10.52
C LEU A 13 -26.22 17.58 9.86
N PHE A 14 -25.98 18.90 9.92
CA PHE A 14 -24.75 19.51 9.42
C PHE A 14 -23.50 18.92 10.09
N PHE A 15 -23.49 18.81 11.43
CA PHE A 15 -22.37 18.21 12.15
C PHE A 15 -22.20 16.71 11.86
N ALA A 16 -23.29 15.96 11.69
CA ALA A 16 -23.23 14.55 11.32
C ALA A 16 -22.61 14.34 9.93
N ILE A 17 -23.01 15.17 8.95
CA ILE A 17 -22.44 15.15 7.59
C ILE A 17 -20.97 15.56 7.63
N ALA A 18 -20.63 16.64 8.34
CA ALA A 18 -19.25 17.09 8.48
C ALA A 18 -18.35 16.01 9.12
N ALA A 19 -18.84 15.33 10.17
CA ALA A 19 -18.12 14.23 10.80
C ALA A 19 -17.93 13.04 9.83
N PHE A 20 -18.95 12.67 9.06
CA PHE A 20 -18.86 11.61 8.07
C PHE A 20 -17.82 11.92 6.98
N VAL A 21 -17.77 13.18 6.50
CA VAL A 21 -16.80 13.63 5.50
C VAL A 21 -15.38 13.60 6.06
N VAL A 22 -15.16 14.11 7.28
CA VAL A 22 -13.82 14.12 7.91
C VAL A 22 -13.30 12.69 8.14
N ILE A 23 -14.16 11.78 8.61
CA ILE A 23 -13.81 10.37 8.82
C ILE A 23 -13.54 9.67 7.49
N GLY A 24 -14.39 9.90 6.47
CA GLY A 24 -14.22 9.30 5.15
C GLY A 24 -12.94 9.72 4.44
N ILE A 25 -12.56 11.00 4.51
CA ILE A 25 -11.30 11.50 3.94
C ILE A 25 -10.10 10.97 4.73
N GLY A 26 -10.16 10.95 6.07
CA GLY A 26 -9.05 10.48 6.92
C GLY A 26 -8.76 8.98 6.79
N LEU A 27 -9.73 8.17 6.34
CA LEU A 27 -9.56 6.74 6.13
C LEU A 27 -8.99 6.39 4.74
N HIS A 28 -8.92 7.34 3.80
CA HIS A 28 -8.48 7.07 2.42
C HIS A 28 -6.96 6.94 2.28
N GLU A 29 -6.18 7.56 3.17
CA GLU A 29 -4.72 7.67 3.06
C GLU A 29 -3.94 6.39 3.44
N ARG A 30 -4.60 5.36 4.00
CA ARG A 30 -3.88 4.19 4.59
C ARG A 30 -3.84 2.93 3.73
N GLN A 31 -4.38 2.95 2.51
CA GLN A 31 -4.43 1.76 1.66
C GLN A 31 -3.30 1.70 0.62
N ALA A 32 -2.46 2.72 0.52
CA ALA A 32 -1.42 2.82 -0.49
C ALA A 32 0.01 2.58 0.01
N GLU A 33 0.20 2.25 1.29
CA GLU A 33 1.47 1.67 1.74
C GLU A 33 1.39 0.15 1.62
N ALA A 34 1.21 -0.31 0.39
CA ALA A 34 1.72 -1.62 0.07
C ALA A 34 3.24 -1.52 0.26
N HIS A 35 3.71 -2.07 1.38
CA HIS A 35 5.10 -2.43 1.60
C HIS A 35 5.51 -3.41 0.50
N HIS A 36 5.73 -2.89 -0.71
CA HIS A 36 6.37 -3.60 -1.78
C HIS A 36 7.85 -3.67 -1.41
N GLY A 37 8.16 -4.56 -0.47
CA GLY A 37 9.50 -5.03 -0.14
C GLY A 37 10.12 -5.79 -1.32
N TRP A 38 10.01 -5.26 -2.52
CA TRP A 38 10.96 -5.55 -3.58
C TRP A 38 12.20 -4.75 -3.25
N SER A 39 13.26 -5.44 -2.83
CA SER A 39 14.60 -4.96 -3.12
C SER A 39 14.61 -4.56 -4.58
N SER A 40 14.88 -3.28 -4.87
CA SER A 40 15.13 -2.83 -6.22
C SER A 40 16.15 -3.75 -6.87
N TYR A 41 16.01 -3.99 -8.17
CA TYR A 41 17.12 -4.60 -8.91
C TYR A 41 18.32 -3.67 -8.77
N GLU A 42 19.39 -4.19 -8.16
CA GLU A 42 20.68 -3.54 -8.19
C GLU A 42 21.07 -3.39 -9.67
N SER A 43 21.23 -2.15 -10.14
CA SER A 43 21.62 -1.88 -11.52
C SER A 43 23.09 -2.22 -11.78
N GLU A 44 23.87 -2.39 -10.71
CA GLU A 44 25.28 -2.72 -10.78
C GLU A 44 25.48 -4.23 -10.98
N ALA A 45 26.39 -4.58 -11.89
CA ALA A 45 26.82 -5.96 -12.05
C ALA A 45 27.54 -6.44 -10.78
N ARG A 46 27.16 -7.63 -10.29
CA ARG A 46 27.82 -8.31 -9.17
C ARG A 46 28.51 -9.57 -9.69
N THR A 47 29.71 -9.85 -9.19
CA THR A 47 30.43 -11.10 -9.47
C THR A 47 30.18 -12.08 -8.33
N LEU A 48 29.63 -13.25 -8.66
CA LEU A 48 29.49 -14.37 -7.74
C LEU A 48 30.53 -15.43 -8.07
N VAL A 49 31.37 -15.81 -7.10
CA VAL A 49 32.42 -16.83 -7.27
C VAL A 49 32.14 -17.99 -6.32
N GLY A 50 31.94 -19.18 -6.86
CA GLY A 50 31.71 -20.38 -6.05
C GLY A 50 31.31 -21.59 -6.89
N PRO A 51 31.34 -22.81 -6.32
CA PRO A 51 30.94 -24.02 -7.03
C PRO A 51 29.44 -24.00 -7.39
N ILE A 52 29.11 -24.29 -8.64
CA ILE A 52 27.72 -24.49 -9.08
C ILE A 52 27.22 -25.84 -8.54
N LYS A 53 26.11 -25.81 -7.81
CA LYS A 53 25.41 -27.00 -7.32
C LYS A 53 24.38 -27.49 -8.33
N ALA A 54 23.63 -26.59 -8.96
CA ALA A 54 22.66 -26.92 -9.99
C ALA A 54 22.41 -25.73 -10.93
N ALA A 55 22.03 -26.02 -12.18
CA ALA A 55 21.54 -25.05 -13.15
C ALA A 55 20.26 -25.58 -13.79
N ARG A 56 19.24 -24.72 -13.91
CA ARG A 56 17.92 -25.10 -14.45
C ARG A 56 17.44 -24.03 -15.42
N TYR A 57 16.69 -24.44 -16.43
CA TYR A 57 16.01 -23.54 -17.37
C TYR A 57 14.53 -23.90 -17.43
N THR A 58 13.68 -22.89 -17.28
CA THR A 58 12.23 -23.00 -17.45
C THR A 58 11.78 -21.77 -18.20
N ASN A 59 11.40 -21.95 -19.47
CA ASN A 59 11.09 -20.86 -20.40
C ASN A 59 10.20 -19.77 -19.74
N PRO A 60 10.61 -18.48 -19.72
CA PRO A 60 11.81 -17.89 -20.35
C PRO A 60 13.01 -17.70 -19.41
N HIS A 61 12.98 -18.24 -18.19
CA HIS A 61 13.93 -17.92 -17.13
C HIS A 61 14.90 -19.07 -16.80
N GLY A 62 16.16 -18.71 -16.50
CA GLY A 62 17.16 -19.61 -15.95
C GLY A 62 17.35 -19.41 -14.44
N SER A 63 17.86 -20.42 -13.74
CA SER A 63 18.28 -20.32 -12.33
C SER A 63 19.57 -21.09 -12.10
N ILE A 64 20.43 -20.55 -11.23
CA ILE A 64 21.69 -21.18 -10.78
C ILE A 64 21.65 -21.27 -9.25
N GLU A 65 21.95 -22.46 -8.72
CA GLU A 65 22.12 -22.72 -7.30
C GLU A 65 23.64 -22.90 -7.03
N MET A 66 24.20 -22.14 -6.10
CA MET A 66 25.63 -22.17 -5.76
C MET A 66 25.83 -22.73 -4.35
N ARG A 67 27.00 -23.33 -4.08
CA ARG A 67 27.40 -23.67 -2.70
C ARG A 67 27.90 -22.41 -1.98
N SER A 68 27.53 -22.27 -0.70
CA SER A 68 28.04 -21.25 0.21
C SER A 68 29.53 -21.44 0.49
#